data_AF-A0A2X2KAF0-F1
#
_entry.id   AF-A0A2X2KAF0-F1
#
_cell.length_a   1.000
_cell.length_b   1.000
_cell.length_c   1.000
_cell.angle_alpha   90.00
_cell.angle_beta   90.00
_cell.angle_gamma   90.00
#
_symmetry.space_group_name_H-M   'P 1'
#
loop_
_entity.id
_entity.type
_entity.pdbx_description
1 polymer ?
#
loop_
_entity_poly.entity_id
_entity_poly.type
_entity_poly.pdbx_seq_one_letter_code
_entity_poly.pdbx_strand_id
1 'polypeptide(L)'
;MVYQNILNQLERISFNHIDITESLERLKHQHIIGSKVGKIYTTAFDVQDQTYRLITVGLGNLKTRSYQDMLKIWGHLFQYIKSEHIEDTYLLMDSFISKYDQLSDVLMACGIQSERATYEFDHYKSSKKAPFKTNLNLISESLIELDFIHEGISIGQSINLARDFSNMPRMY
;
A
#
# COMPACT_ATOMS: atom_id res chain seq x y z
N MET A 1 -10.70 3.52 5.87
CA MET A 1 -9.32 3.14 6.24
C MET A 1 -8.38 4.00 5.43
N VAL A 2 -7.33 4.54 6.04
CA VAL A 2 -6.51 5.64 5.50
C VAL A 2 -5.04 5.39 5.85
N TYR A 3 -4.13 5.69 4.94
CA TYR A 3 -2.66 5.59 5.10
C TYR A 3 -2.02 6.98 5.00
N GLN A 4 -0.92 7.21 5.77
CA GLN A 4 0.29 8.03 5.47
C GLN A 4 0.80 9.13 6.44
N ASN A 5 1.93 9.74 6.03
CA ASN A 5 3.09 10.18 6.83
C ASN A 5 4.18 10.70 5.83
N ILE A 6 4.84 11.88 5.87
CA ILE A 6 5.25 12.79 6.96
C ILE A 6 5.75 14.17 6.42
N LEU A 7 5.83 15.19 7.28
CA LEU A 7 6.44 16.52 7.07
C LEU A 7 7.84 16.56 6.41
N ASN A 8 7.86 17.04 5.17
CA ASN A 8 8.71 18.19 4.79
C ASN A 8 8.24 18.83 3.47
N GLN A 9 7.40 18.13 2.69
CA GLN A 9 6.89 18.56 1.39
C GLN A 9 5.49 18.01 1.08
N LEU A 10 4.64 17.89 2.10
CA LEU A 10 3.22 17.63 1.85
C LEU A 10 2.55 18.96 1.57
N GLU A 11 2.20 19.15 0.32
CA GLU A 11 0.97 19.86 -0.02
C GLU A 11 -0.18 19.11 0.69
N ARG A 12 -1.07 19.91 1.31
CA ARG A 12 -2.26 19.52 2.10
C ARG A 12 -2.79 18.10 1.81
N ILE A 13 -2.82 17.22 2.82
CA ILE A 13 -3.54 15.93 2.71
C ILE A 13 -5.01 16.13 3.08
N SER A 14 -5.92 15.89 2.14
CA SER A 14 -7.35 15.83 2.42
C SER A 14 -7.90 14.39 2.41
N PHE A 15 -8.93 14.16 3.23
CA PHE A 15 -9.81 12.99 3.15
C PHE A 15 -11.25 13.48 3.34
N ASN A 16 -12.16 13.14 2.42
CA ASN A 16 -13.52 13.68 2.37
C ASN A 16 -13.55 15.24 2.44
N HIS A 17 -12.64 15.90 1.71
CA HIS A 17 -12.41 17.36 1.71
C HIS A 17 -11.91 17.99 3.03
N ILE A 18 -11.70 17.19 4.08
CA ILE A 18 -11.20 17.62 5.38
C ILE A 18 -9.67 17.53 5.36
N ASP A 19 -8.98 18.61 5.72
CA ASP A 19 -7.53 18.58 5.91
C ASP A 19 -7.22 17.77 7.18
N ILE A 20 -6.50 16.65 7.00
CA ILE A 20 -6.12 15.74 8.10
C ILE A 20 -4.64 15.87 8.48
N THR A 21 -3.90 16.78 7.85
CA THR A 21 -2.44 16.92 7.95
C THR A 21 -1.99 17.16 9.40
N GLU A 22 -2.64 18.09 10.11
CA GLU A 22 -2.28 18.42 11.50
C GLU A 22 -2.51 17.23 12.45
N SER A 23 -3.61 16.49 12.27
CA SER A 23 -3.92 15.31 13.08
C SER A 23 -2.89 14.18 12.86
N LEU A 24 -2.46 13.94 11.63
CA LEU A 24 -1.41 12.96 11.32
C LEU A 24 -0.07 13.37 11.95
N GLU A 25 0.29 14.65 11.90
CA GLU A 25 1.51 15.14 12.52
C GLU A 25 1.48 15.06 14.05
N ARG A 26 0.33 15.30 14.70
CA ARG A 26 0.15 15.04 16.15
C ARG A 26 0.38 13.56 16.51
N LEU A 27 -0.22 12.63 15.75
CA LEU A 27 -0.03 11.19 15.96
C LEU A 27 1.44 10.77 15.85
N LYS A 28 2.18 11.32 14.89
CA LYS A 28 3.62 11.11 14.73
C LYS A 28 4.40 11.68 15.90
N HIS A 29 4.11 12.90 16.33
CA HIS A 29 4.80 13.53 17.46
C HIS A 29 4.63 12.73 18.76
N GLN A 30 3.51 12.00 18.88
CA GLN A 30 3.22 11.05 19.96
C GLN A 30 3.77 9.63 19.69
N HIS A 31 4.53 9.42 18.62
CA HIS A 31 5.08 8.14 18.15
C HIS A 31 4.05 7.03 17.83
N ILE A 32 2.78 7.39 17.64
CA ILE A 32 1.69 6.47 17.25
C ILE A 32 1.87 6.02 15.79
N ILE A 33 2.36 6.92 14.92
CA ILE A 33 2.79 6.62 13.54
C ILE A 33 4.24 7.06 13.30
N GLY A 34 4.87 6.67 12.18
CA GLY A 34 6.23 7.12 11.86
C GLY A 34 6.82 6.69 10.51
N SER A 35 7.95 7.31 10.14
CA SER A 35 8.54 7.24 8.79
C SER A 35 9.48 6.07 8.51
N LYS A 36 9.67 5.11 9.42
CA LYS A 36 10.61 3.99 9.14
C LYS A 36 10.16 3.21 7.89
N VAL A 37 10.99 3.16 6.85
CA VAL A 37 10.56 2.70 5.52
C VAL A 37 10.02 1.26 5.55
N GLY A 38 8.78 1.11 5.07
CA GLY A 38 8.02 -0.14 5.07
C GLY A 38 7.51 -0.58 6.45
N LYS A 39 7.66 0.20 7.53
CA LYS A 39 7.06 -0.16 8.81
C LYS A 39 5.57 0.21 8.80
N ILE A 40 4.72 -0.74 9.16
CA ILE A 40 3.28 -0.55 9.37
C ILE A 40 3.01 -0.04 10.79
N TYR A 41 2.04 0.85 10.92
CA TYR A 41 1.47 1.35 12.18
C TYR A 41 -0.05 1.34 12.06
N THR A 42 -0.78 1.23 13.17
CA THR A 42 -2.25 1.27 13.19
C THR A 42 -2.78 2.02 14.40
N THR A 43 -3.84 2.81 14.20
CA THR A 43 -4.56 3.50 15.29
C THR A 43 -6.03 3.71 14.91
N ALA A 44 -6.88 3.93 15.91
CA ALA A 44 -8.12 4.66 15.68
C ALA A 44 -7.82 6.09 15.23
N PHE A 45 -8.64 6.64 14.35
CA PHE A 45 -8.50 7.98 13.80
C PHE A 45 -9.86 8.57 13.50
N ASP A 46 -10.23 9.60 14.25
CA ASP A 46 -11.53 10.24 14.11
C ASP A 46 -11.48 11.33 13.03
N VAL A 47 -12.41 11.26 12.09
CA VAL A 47 -12.62 12.26 11.05
C VAL A 47 -14.08 12.68 11.11
N GLN A 48 -14.33 13.94 11.49
CA GLN A 48 -15.66 14.43 11.89
C GLN A 48 -16.27 13.48 12.94
N ASP A 49 -17.48 12.97 12.69
CA ASP A 49 -18.25 12.11 13.60
C ASP A 49 -18.00 10.61 13.38
N GLN A 50 -16.97 10.23 12.63
CA GLN A 50 -16.66 8.84 12.28
C GLN A 50 -15.24 8.42 12.68
N THR A 51 -15.15 7.34 13.44
CA THR A 51 -13.89 6.68 13.77
C THR A 51 -13.47 5.72 12.66
N TYR A 52 -12.28 5.94 12.09
CA TYR A 52 -11.66 5.08 11.09
C TYR A 52 -10.52 4.25 11.68
N ARG A 53 -10.33 3.02 11.20
CA ARG A 53 -9.05 2.30 11.33
C ARG A 53 -8.04 2.97 10.38
N LEU A 54 -7.12 3.75 10.94
CA LEU A 54 -5.93 4.24 10.25
C LEU A 54 -4.89 3.13 10.25
N ILE A 55 -4.31 2.85 9.10
CA ILE A 55 -3.12 2.01 8.96
C ILE A 55 -2.13 2.88 8.21
N THR A 56 -0.93 3.15 8.71
CA THR A 56 0.07 3.93 7.96
C THR A 56 1.28 3.08 7.62
N VAL A 57 1.96 3.41 6.52
CA VAL A 57 3.24 2.82 6.15
C VAL A 57 4.29 3.93 6.08
N GLY A 58 5.42 3.74 6.76
CA GLY A 58 6.52 4.71 6.71
C GLY A 58 7.18 4.73 5.32
N LEU A 59 7.42 5.93 4.77
CA LEU A 59 8.07 6.09 3.45
C LEU A 59 9.58 6.34 3.49
N GLY A 60 10.17 6.58 4.66
CA GLY A 60 11.55 7.04 4.78
C GLY A 60 11.73 8.51 4.42
N ASN A 61 12.87 8.84 3.81
CA ASN A 61 13.19 10.17 3.32
C ASN A 61 12.92 10.23 1.80
N LEU A 62 11.92 11.01 1.40
CA LEU A 62 11.48 11.13 0.01
C LEU A 62 12.59 11.61 -0.95
N LYS A 63 13.55 12.40 -0.45
CA LYS A 63 14.71 12.88 -1.25
C LYS A 63 15.68 11.78 -1.66
N THR A 64 15.64 10.64 -0.99
CA THR A 64 16.58 9.52 -1.16
C THR A 64 15.84 8.18 -1.20
N ARG A 65 14.56 8.19 -1.59
CA ARG A 65 13.73 6.99 -1.69
C ARG A 65 14.11 6.25 -2.96
N SER A 66 14.52 4.99 -2.82
CA SER A 66 14.84 4.14 -3.97
C SER A 66 13.61 3.37 -4.48
N TYR A 67 13.67 2.86 -5.70
CA TYR A 67 12.67 1.92 -6.21
C TYR A 67 12.56 0.65 -5.34
N GLN A 68 13.67 0.20 -4.74
CA GLN A 68 13.67 -0.90 -3.77
C GLN A 68 12.86 -0.55 -2.51
N ASP A 69 12.92 0.70 -2.04
CA ASP A 69 12.09 1.17 -0.93
C ASP A 69 10.62 1.20 -1.31
N MET A 70 10.26 1.65 -2.53
CA MET A 70 8.87 1.60 -3.03
C MET A 70 8.32 0.17 -3.02
N LEU A 71 9.08 -0.80 -3.56
CA LEU A 71 8.70 -2.21 -3.55
C LEU A 71 8.50 -2.74 -2.12
N LYS A 72 9.35 -2.33 -1.17
CA LYS A 72 9.23 -2.71 0.25
C LYS A 72 8.02 -2.08 0.93
N ILE A 73 7.75 -0.80 0.66
CA ILE A 73 6.60 -0.03 1.17
C ILE A 73 5.31 -0.70 0.72
N TRP A 74 5.11 -0.87 -0.59
CA TRP A 74 3.93 -1.53 -1.15
C TRP A 74 3.85 -3.01 -0.75
N GLY A 75 4.98 -3.70 -0.66
CA GLY A 75 5.02 -5.12 -0.28
C GLY A 75 4.49 -5.37 1.13
N HIS A 76 5.04 -4.68 2.12
CA HIS A 76 4.58 -4.81 3.51
C HIS A 76 3.14 -4.31 3.69
N LEU A 77 2.74 -3.28 2.93
CA LEU A 77 1.38 -2.76 2.89
C LEU A 77 0.37 -3.84 2.46
N PHE A 78 0.53 -4.43 1.28
CA PHE A 78 -0.41 -5.43 0.79
C PHE A 78 -0.36 -6.75 1.57
N GLN A 79 0.82 -7.12 2.10
CA GLN A 79 0.94 -8.25 3.03
C GLN A 79 0.12 -8.03 4.31
N TYR A 80 0.16 -6.82 4.89
CA TYR A 80 -0.64 -6.49 6.07
C TYR A 80 -2.14 -6.51 5.78
N ILE A 81 -2.57 -5.90 4.67
CA ILE A 81 -3.97 -5.91 4.20
C ILE A 81 -4.50 -7.34 4.08
N LYS A 82 -3.73 -8.23 3.45
CA LYS A 82 -4.09 -9.64 3.29
C LYS A 82 -4.09 -10.42 4.61
N SER A 83 -3.10 -10.23 5.48
CA SER A 83 -3.05 -10.94 6.77
C SER A 83 -4.21 -10.57 7.70
N GLU A 84 -4.66 -9.32 7.64
CA GLU A 84 -5.77 -8.79 8.42
C GLU A 84 -7.16 -9.04 7.80
N HIS A 85 -7.22 -9.66 6.62
CA HIS A 85 -8.46 -9.94 5.87
C HIS A 85 -9.31 -8.66 5.67
N ILE A 86 -8.67 -7.59 5.22
CA ILE A 86 -9.31 -6.29 4.96
C ILE A 86 -9.95 -6.29 3.57
N GLU A 87 -11.28 -6.36 3.51
CA GLU A 87 -12.05 -6.48 2.27
C GLU A 87 -12.19 -5.13 1.56
N ASP A 88 -12.58 -4.07 2.28
CA ASP A 88 -12.75 -2.73 1.73
C ASP A 88 -11.84 -1.71 2.44
N THR A 89 -11.12 -0.92 1.65
CA THR A 89 -10.28 0.18 2.16
C THR A 89 -10.22 1.35 1.19
N TYR A 90 -9.88 2.54 1.71
CA TYR A 90 -9.47 3.68 0.90
C TYR A 90 -7.94 3.77 0.89
N LEU A 91 -7.38 4.29 -0.20
CA LEU A 91 -5.95 4.52 -0.34
C LEU A 91 -5.73 5.92 -0.92
N LEU A 92 -5.23 6.83 -0.07
CA LEU A 92 -4.88 8.21 -0.46
C LEU A 92 -3.60 8.19 -1.28
N MET A 93 -3.72 8.11 -2.61
CA MET A 93 -2.58 7.91 -3.51
C MET A 93 -1.63 9.11 -3.52
N ASP A 94 -2.16 10.34 -3.39
CA ASP A 94 -1.36 11.58 -3.36
C ASP A 94 -0.26 11.54 -2.30
N SER A 95 -0.55 10.92 -1.15
CA SER A 95 0.41 10.78 -0.06
C SER A 95 1.60 9.84 -0.36
N PHE A 96 1.48 8.97 -1.37
CA PHE A 96 2.58 8.11 -1.85
C PHE A 96 3.45 8.81 -2.89
N ILE A 97 2.90 9.81 -3.59
CA ILE A 97 3.54 10.56 -4.66
C ILE A 97 4.40 11.68 -4.05
N SER A 98 5.57 11.92 -4.62
CA SER A 98 6.38 13.08 -4.27
C SER A 98 7.03 13.65 -5.51
N LYS A 99 7.36 14.95 -5.49
CA LYS A 99 8.03 15.63 -6.61
C LYS A 99 9.47 15.16 -6.88
N TYR A 100 9.99 14.22 -6.10
CA TYR A 100 11.29 13.58 -6.30
C TYR A 100 11.21 12.24 -7.02
N ASP A 101 10.03 11.62 -7.06
CA ASP A 101 9.81 10.29 -7.64
C ASP A 101 9.06 10.43 -8.97
N GLN A 102 9.34 9.57 -9.94
CA GLN A 102 8.53 9.49 -11.14
C GLN A 102 7.20 8.81 -10.82
N LEU A 103 6.08 9.42 -11.23
CA LEU A 103 4.74 8.90 -10.93
C LEU A 103 4.55 7.46 -11.40
N SER A 104 5.02 7.15 -12.62
CA SER A 104 4.98 5.79 -13.18
C SER A 104 5.62 4.76 -12.27
N ASP A 105 6.75 5.07 -11.62
CA ASP A 105 7.50 4.11 -10.81
C ASP A 105 6.75 3.78 -9.51
N VAL A 106 6.10 4.78 -8.92
CA VAL A 106 5.25 4.61 -7.72
C VAL A 106 4.04 3.73 -8.03
N LEU A 107 3.37 3.98 -9.17
CA LEU A 107 2.18 3.25 -9.62
C LEU A 107 2.51 1.83 -10.11
N MET A 108 3.61 1.68 -10.84
CA MET A 108 4.16 0.39 -11.29
C MET A 108 4.53 -0.49 -10.09
N ALA A 109 5.25 0.07 -9.11
CA ALA A 109 5.59 -0.65 -7.88
C ALA A 109 4.33 -1.02 -7.06
N CYS A 110 3.28 -0.19 -7.09
CA CYS A 110 1.98 -0.50 -6.50
C CYS A 110 1.35 -1.73 -7.16
N GLY A 111 1.19 -1.72 -8.48
CA GLY A 111 0.59 -2.82 -9.24
C GLY A 111 1.38 -4.13 -9.18
N ILE A 112 2.72 -4.07 -9.26
CA ILE A 112 3.57 -5.26 -9.13
C ILE A 112 3.40 -5.89 -7.74
N GLN A 113 3.39 -5.07 -6.68
CA GLN A 113 3.40 -5.59 -5.32
C GLN A 113 2.02 -6.04 -4.82
N SER A 114 0.91 -5.52 -5.33
CA SER A 114 -0.43 -6.00 -4.97
C SER A 114 -0.61 -7.50 -5.28
N GLU A 115 0.05 -7.98 -6.33
CA GLU A 115 0.09 -9.38 -6.75
C GLU A 115 1.32 -10.12 -6.19
N ARG A 116 2.52 -9.55 -6.36
CA ARG A 116 3.78 -10.27 -6.08
C ARG A 116 4.07 -10.43 -4.59
N ALA A 117 3.60 -9.51 -3.74
CA ALA A 117 3.85 -9.56 -2.30
C ALA A 117 2.81 -10.40 -1.54
N THR A 118 1.61 -10.55 -2.11
CA THR A 118 0.47 -11.29 -1.54
C THR A 118 0.41 -12.75 -1.99
N TYR A 119 1.21 -13.13 -3.00
CA TYR A 119 1.33 -14.51 -3.50
C TYR A 119 1.53 -15.54 -2.40
N GLU A 120 0.73 -16.60 -2.44
CA GLU A 120 0.88 -17.79 -1.62
C GLU A 120 0.67 -19.03 -2.49
N PHE A 121 1.42 -20.09 -2.22
CA PHE A 121 1.29 -21.36 -2.91
C PHE A 121 0.76 -22.41 -1.94
N ASP A 122 -0.56 -22.59 -1.91
CA ASP A 122 -1.26 -23.49 -0.99
C ASP A 122 -2.04 -24.62 -1.69
N HIS A 123 -1.88 -24.76 -3.01
CA HIS A 123 -2.52 -25.80 -3.85
C HIS A 123 -2.45 -27.23 -3.30
N TYR A 124 -1.38 -27.58 -2.58
CA TYR A 124 -1.19 -28.90 -1.96
C TYR A 124 -1.59 -28.99 -0.48
N LYS A 125 -2.18 -27.94 0.10
CA LYS A 125 -2.67 -27.94 1.49
C LYS A 125 -4.15 -28.31 1.52
N SER A 126 -4.48 -29.38 2.24
CA SER A 126 -5.88 -29.79 2.46
C SER A 126 -6.70 -28.73 3.22
N SER A 127 -6.04 -27.89 4.02
CA SER A 127 -6.64 -26.77 4.76
C SER A 127 -6.38 -25.42 4.08
N LYS A 128 -6.55 -25.34 2.76
CA LYS A 128 -6.45 -24.08 2.01
C LYS A 128 -7.48 -23.06 2.51
N LYS A 129 -7.09 -21.78 2.55
CA LYS A 129 -8.02 -20.69 2.89
C LYS A 129 -8.90 -20.37 1.68
N ALA A 130 -10.05 -19.73 1.92
CA ALA A 130 -10.82 -19.16 0.82
C ALA A 130 -10.00 -18.04 0.15
N PRO A 131 -10.00 -17.95 -1.20
CA PRO A 131 -9.29 -16.88 -1.90
C PRO A 131 -9.89 -15.52 -1.53
N PHE A 132 -9.02 -14.62 -1.09
CA PHE A 132 -9.40 -13.32 -0.55
C PHE A 132 -9.16 -12.21 -1.58
N LYS A 133 -10.11 -11.28 -1.72
CA LYS A 133 -9.99 -10.08 -2.58
C LYS A 133 -10.22 -8.83 -1.75
N THR A 134 -9.31 -7.86 -1.89
CA THR A 134 -9.47 -6.51 -1.34
C THR A 134 -9.88 -5.54 -2.44
N ASN A 135 -10.95 -4.78 -2.19
CA ASN A 135 -11.34 -3.62 -2.94
C ASN A 135 -10.53 -2.40 -2.45
N LEU A 136 -9.56 -1.98 -3.26
CA LEU A 136 -8.75 -0.78 -3.00
C LEU A 136 -9.40 0.44 -3.66
N ASN A 137 -10.10 1.26 -2.87
CA ASN A 137 -10.71 2.49 -3.36
C ASN A 137 -9.64 3.60 -3.38
N LEU A 138 -9.07 3.87 -4.55
CA LEU A 138 -8.04 4.90 -4.72
C LEU A 138 -8.67 6.30 -4.62
N ILE A 139 -8.08 7.16 -3.78
CA ILE A 139 -8.45 8.58 -3.65
C ILE A 139 -7.24 9.41 -4.09
N SER A 140 -7.48 10.35 -5.01
CA SER A 140 -6.52 11.37 -5.44
C SER A 140 -7.27 12.66 -5.76
N GLU A 141 -6.69 13.82 -5.45
CA GLU A 141 -7.15 15.12 -5.92
C GLU A 141 -6.78 15.37 -7.40
N SER A 142 -5.79 14.62 -7.91
CA SER A 142 -5.34 14.69 -9.30
C SER A 142 -5.89 13.55 -10.14
N LEU A 143 -6.00 13.76 -11.47
CA LEU A 143 -6.31 12.65 -12.37
C LEU A 143 -5.09 11.73 -12.49
N ILE A 144 -5.20 10.52 -11.96
CA ILE A 144 -4.17 9.48 -12.07
C ILE A 144 -4.55 8.50 -13.19
N GLU A 145 -3.67 8.34 -14.16
CA GLU A 145 -3.77 7.27 -15.17
C GLU A 145 -3.51 5.91 -14.50
N LEU A 146 -4.55 5.08 -14.44
CA LEU A 146 -4.49 3.76 -13.78
C LEU A 146 -3.72 2.71 -14.59
N ASP A 147 -3.39 3.01 -15.85
CA ASP A 147 -2.73 2.10 -16.79
C ASP A 147 -1.40 1.58 -16.23
N PHE A 148 -0.59 2.42 -15.57
CA PHE A 148 0.65 1.98 -14.91
C PHE A 148 0.41 0.99 -13.76
N ILE A 149 -0.72 1.07 -13.05
CA ILE A 149 -1.10 0.09 -12.03
C ILE A 149 -1.52 -1.22 -12.72
N HIS A 150 -2.30 -1.16 -13.80
CA HIS A 150 -2.74 -2.33 -14.56
C HIS A 150 -1.59 -3.07 -15.26
N GLU A 151 -0.62 -2.33 -15.81
CA GLU A 151 0.63 -2.89 -16.33
C GLU A 151 1.44 -3.57 -15.22
N GLY A 152 1.59 -2.91 -14.06
CA GLY A 152 2.24 -3.48 -12.89
C GLY A 152 1.57 -4.76 -12.38
N ILE A 153 0.23 -4.79 -12.34
CA ILE A 153 -0.56 -6.00 -12.01
C ILE A 153 -0.26 -7.13 -12.99
N SER A 154 -0.25 -6.84 -14.29
CA SER A 154 0.04 -7.82 -15.34
C SER A 154 1.45 -8.43 -15.21
N ILE A 155 2.43 -7.59 -14.87
CA ILE A 155 3.80 -8.03 -14.54
C ILE A 155 3.81 -8.88 -13.26
N GLY A 156 3.11 -8.46 -12.21
CA GLY A 156 3.01 -9.19 -10.94
C GLY A 156 2.37 -10.57 -11.09
N GLN A 157 1.30 -10.68 -11.87
CA GLN A 157 0.65 -11.95 -12.23
C GLN A 157 1.56 -12.85 -13.07
N SER A 158 2.30 -12.29 -14.02
CA SER A 158 3.29 -13.03 -14.83
C SER A 158 4.42 -13.61 -13.97
N ILE A 159 4.89 -12.85 -12.97
CA ILE A 159 5.87 -13.34 -11.98
C ILE A 159 5.27 -14.47 -11.11
N ASN A 160 4.01 -14.36 -10.72
CA ASN A 160 3.33 -15.38 -9.93
C ASN A 160 3.10 -16.68 -10.74
N LEU A 161 2.73 -16.59 -12.01
CA LEU A 161 2.65 -17.75 -12.92
C LEU A 161 4.00 -18.48 -13.04
N ALA A 162 5.10 -17.75 -13.17
CA ALA A 162 6.43 -18.34 -13.18
C ALA A 162 6.81 -19.00 -11.83
N ARG A 163 6.32 -18.45 -10.71
CA ARG A 163 6.48 -19.06 -9.37
C ARG A 163 5.63 -20.33 -9.22
N ASP A 164 4.44 -20.40 -9.80
CA ASP A 164 3.61 -21.62 -9.76
C ASP A 164 4.35 -22.77 -10.44
N PHE A 165 4.84 -22.59 -11.67
CA PHE A 165 5.68 -23.60 -12.35
C PHE A 165 6.95 -23.95 -11.57
N SER A 166 7.55 -22.99 -10.86
CA SER A 166 8.75 -23.23 -10.03
C SER A 166 8.45 -24.01 -8.75
N ASN A 167 7.23 -23.91 -8.23
CA ASN A 167 6.78 -24.57 -7.00
C ASN A 167 6.07 -25.92 -7.25
N MET A 168 5.70 -26.21 -8.50
CA MET A 168 5.15 -27.52 -8.89
C MET A 168 6.18 -28.64 -8.62
N PRO A 169 5.82 -29.71 -7.89
CA PRO A 169 6.70 -30.85 -7.68
C PRO A 169 7.03 -31.55 -8.99
N ARG A 170 8.25 -32.09 -9.11
CA ARG A 170 8.77 -32.81 -10.31
C ARG A 170 8.04 -34.12 -10.69
N MET A 171 6.90 -34.43 -10.07
CA MET A 171 6.08 -35.61 -10.35
C MET A 171 4.67 -35.25 -10.85
N TYR A 172 4.51 -34.02 -11.36
CA TYR A 172 3.41 -33.58 -12.21
C TYR A 172 3.93 -33.38 -13.64
#